data_AF-A0A392NQ42-F1
#
_entry.id   AF-A0A392NQ42-F1
#
_cell.length_a   1.000
_cell.length_b   1.000
_cell.length_c   1.000
_cell.angle_alpha   90.00
_cell.angle_beta   90.00
_cell.angle_gamma   90.00
#
_symmetry.space_group_name_H-M   'P 1'
#
loop_
_entity.id
_entity.type
_entity.pdbx_description
1 polymer ?
#
loop_
_entity_poly.entity_id
_entity_poly.type
_entity_poly.pdbx_seq_one_letter_code
_entity_poly.pdbx_strand_id
1 'polypeptide(L)'
;MVAIPDFALGAMENYGLVAYREIQLLYDDQYSDVANKQMVANTIAHELAHQWFGNLVTMEWWTHLWLNEGFATWMSYLAVDGLFPEWKIWSQFLHECTDALRLDGLAESHPIE
;
A
#
# COMPACT_ATOMS: atom_id res chain seq x y z
N MET A 1 12.62 -7.72 -5.38
CA MET A 1 11.59 -6.91 -6.06
C MET A 1 11.65 -7.20 -7.55
N VAL A 2 10.51 -7.44 -8.20
CA VAL A 2 10.43 -7.74 -9.64
C VAL A 2 9.20 -7.06 -10.26
N ALA A 3 9.36 -6.47 -11.44
CA ALA A 3 8.26 -5.93 -12.24
C ALA A 3 7.70 -7.03 -13.15
N ILE A 4 6.38 -7.23 -13.12
CA ILE A 4 5.66 -8.22 -13.91
C ILE A 4 4.73 -7.48 -14.90
N PRO A 5 4.86 -7.72 -16.22
CA PRO A 5 4.06 -7.02 -17.24
C PRO A 5 2.56 -7.28 -17.12
N ASP A 6 2.18 -8.52 -16.82
CA ASP A 6 0.79 -8.94 -16.61
C ASP A 6 0.61 -9.41 -15.17
N PHE A 7 0.00 -8.54 -14.37
CA PHE A 7 -0.21 -8.77 -12.94
C PHE A 7 -1.60 -8.28 -12.53
N ALA A 8 -2.38 -9.16 -11.91
CA ALA A 8 -3.79 -8.90 -11.58
C ALA A 8 -3.96 -7.89 -10.44
N LEU A 9 -3.01 -7.86 -9.51
CA LEU A 9 -2.98 -6.93 -8.37
C LEU A 9 -2.01 -5.78 -8.65
N GLY A 10 -1.94 -4.82 -7.72
CA GLY A 10 -0.92 -3.76 -7.77
C GLY A 10 0.48 -4.30 -7.48
N ALA A 11 0.60 -5.01 -6.36
CA ALA A 11 1.81 -5.69 -5.92
C ALA A 11 1.45 -6.89 -5.00
N MET A 12 2.46 -7.64 -4.57
CA MET A 12 2.31 -8.79 -3.67
C MET A 12 3.61 -9.02 -2.87
N GLU A 13 3.47 -9.24 -1.57
CA GLU A 13 4.50 -9.11 -0.55
C GLU A 13 5.43 -10.33 -0.38
N ASN A 14 5.35 -11.31 -1.30
CA ASN A 14 6.02 -12.61 -1.20
C ASN A 14 7.43 -12.50 -0.59
N TYR A 15 7.66 -13.17 0.54
CA TYR A 15 8.84 -12.92 1.37
C TYR A 15 10.16 -13.16 0.60
N GLY A 16 10.94 -12.10 0.41
CA GLY A 16 12.20 -12.12 -0.34
C GLY A 16 12.05 -11.92 -1.86
N LEU A 17 10.84 -11.99 -2.42
CA LEU A 17 10.56 -11.77 -3.83
C LEU A 17 9.27 -10.99 -4.04
N VAL A 18 9.23 -9.76 -3.55
CA VAL A 18 8.08 -8.86 -3.75
C VAL A 18 7.87 -8.62 -5.26
N ALA A 19 6.64 -8.83 -5.72
CA ALA A 19 6.22 -8.69 -7.11
C ALA A 19 5.36 -7.44 -7.29
N TYR A 20 5.55 -6.73 -8.39
CA TYR A 20 4.82 -5.50 -8.69
C TYR A 20 4.32 -5.54 -10.13
N ARG A 21 3.17 -4.93 -10.39
CA ARG A 21 2.83 -4.48 -11.73
C ARG A 21 3.82 -3.39 -12.16
N GLU A 22 4.16 -3.32 -13.44
CA GLU A 22 5.17 -2.35 -13.93
C GLU A 22 4.93 -0.91 -13.46
N ILE A 23 3.68 -0.43 -13.53
CA ILE A 23 3.30 0.94 -13.12
C ILE A 23 3.42 1.20 -11.61
N GLN A 24 3.62 0.15 -10.80
CA GLN A 24 3.76 0.20 -9.34
C GLN A 24 5.22 0.07 -8.88
N LEU A 25 6.17 -0.09 -9.81
CA LEU A 25 7.60 -0.21 -9.49
C LEU A 25 8.50 0.64 -10.40
N LEU A 26 8.19 0.72 -11.70
CA LEU A 26 8.99 1.46 -12.66
C LEU A 26 8.60 2.93 -12.67
N TYR A 27 9.61 3.80 -12.70
CA TYR A 27 9.43 5.25 -12.78
C TYR A 27 10.49 5.83 -13.71
N ASP A 28 10.07 6.76 -14.56
CA ASP A 28 10.93 7.45 -15.52
C ASP A 28 10.79 8.97 -15.34
N ASP A 29 11.88 9.67 -14.99
CA ASP A 29 11.88 11.12 -14.72
C ASP A 29 11.45 11.97 -15.95
N GLN A 30 11.50 11.43 -17.17
CA GLN A 30 11.11 12.14 -18.39
C GLN A 30 9.64 11.93 -18.76
N TYR A 31 9.08 10.76 -18.43
CA TYR A 31 7.78 10.30 -18.93
C TYR A 31 6.72 10.04 -17.84
N SER A 32 7.13 9.94 -16.58
CA SER A 32 6.23 9.63 -15.46
C SER A 32 5.90 10.87 -14.65
N ASP A 33 4.63 11.01 -14.27
CA ASP A 33 4.18 12.15 -13.50
C ASP A 33 4.62 12.06 -12.02
N VAL A 34 4.60 13.20 -11.33
CA VAL A 34 4.92 13.26 -9.88
C VAL A 34 3.99 12.36 -9.06
N ALA A 35 2.72 12.26 -9.45
CA ALA A 35 1.77 11.36 -8.82
C ALA A 35 2.19 9.88 -8.98
N ASN A 36 2.77 9.49 -10.12
CA ASN A 36 3.33 8.14 -10.27
C ASN A 36 4.49 7.90 -9.31
N LYS A 37 5.38 8.88 -9.13
CA LYS A 37 6.51 8.75 -8.20
C LYS A 37 6.03 8.49 -6.77
N GLN A 38 5.02 9.23 -6.32
CA GLN A 38 4.43 9.07 -4.98
C GLN A 38 3.75 7.71 -4.83
N MET A 39 2.96 7.29 -5.83
CA MET A 39 2.33 5.98 -5.85
C MET A 39 3.36 4.85 -5.79
N VAL A 40 4.40 4.87 -6.64
CA VAL A 40 5.46 3.85 -6.63
C VAL A 40 6.15 3.79 -5.27
N ALA A 41 6.48 4.95 -4.68
CA ALA A 41 7.10 5.00 -3.35
C ALA A 41 6.19 4.42 -2.27
N ASN A 42 4.88 4.75 -2.30
CA ASN A 42 3.91 4.26 -1.33
C ASN A 42 3.69 2.75 -1.46
N THR A 43 3.52 2.23 -2.68
CA THR A 43 3.38 0.79 -2.91
C THR A 43 4.63 0.02 -2.49
N ILE A 44 5.84 0.51 -2.82
CA ILE A 44 7.08 -0.13 -2.33
C ILE A 44 7.11 -0.14 -0.79
N ALA A 45 6.75 0.96 -0.14
CA ALA A 45 6.73 1.03 1.32
C ALA A 45 5.70 0.09 1.94
N HIS A 46 4.51 -0.06 1.32
CA HIS A 46 3.46 -1.01 1.73
C HIS A 46 3.95 -2.45 1.70
N GLU A 47 4.49 -2.89 0.56
CA GLU A 47 4.99 -4.26 0.42
C GLU A 47 6.21 -4.56 1.30
N LEU A 48 7.04 -3.55 1.55
CA LEU A 48 8.15 -3.68 2.50
C LEU A 48 7.66 -3.72 3.95
N ALA A 49 6.58 -3.02 4.30
CA ALA A 49 5.97 -3.11 5.62
C ALA A 49 5.42 -4.53 5.87
N HIS A 50 4.86 -5.18 4.85
CA HIS A 50 4.43 -6.58 4.94
C HIS A 50 5.55 -7.57 5.29
N GLN A 51 6.83 -7.22 5.08
CA GLN A 51 7.94 -8.05 5.54
C GLN A 51 7.94 -8.24 7.07
N TRP A 52 7.37 -7.29 7.81
CA TRP A 52 7.07 -7.43 9.24
C TRP A 52 5.60 -7.80 9.49
N PHE A 53 4.66 -7.08 8.88
CA PHE A 53 3.22 -7.19 9.10
C PHE A 53 2.55 -8.02 8.01
N GLY A 54 2.68 -9.32 8.11
CA GLY A 54 2.11 -10.30 7.20
C GLY A 54 3.03 -11.48 6.95
N ASN A 55 4.33 -11.22 6.79
CA ASN A 55 5.35 -12.25 6.61
C ASN A 55 5.95 -12.73 7.96
N LEU A 56 6.54 -11.81 8.75
CA LEU A 56 7.13 -12.17 10.04
C LEU A 56 6.07 -12.45 11.11
N VAL A 57 5.06 -11.59 11.18
CA VAL A 57 3.87 -11.76 12.02
C VAL A 57 2.67 -11.79 11.11
N THR A 58 2.04 -12.96 10.99
CA THR A 58 0.88 -13.20 10.14
C THR A 58 -0.37 -13.31 11.00
N MET A 59 -1.49 -12.75 10.54
CA MET A 59 -2.78 -12.97 11.15
C MET A 59 -3.11 -14.47 11.28
N GLU A 60 -3.77 -14.87 12.37
CA GLU A 60 -4.13 -16.28 12.60
C GLU A 60 -5.13 -16.80 11.56
N TRP A 61 -6.07 -15.94 11.16
CA TRP A 61 -7.08 -16.25 10.15
C TRP A 61 -7.49 -15.01 9.35
N TRP A 62 -8.12 -15.23 8.19
CA TRP A 62 -8.49 -14.19 7.23
C TRP A 62 -9.49 -13.15 7.76
N THR A 63 -10.29 -13.48 8.78
CA THR A 63 -11.12 -12.49 9.50
C THR A 63 -10.27 -11.37 10.10
N HIS A 64 -8.99 -11.63 10.37
CA HIS A 64 -8.05 -10.63 10.90
C HIS A 64 -7.09 -10.09 9.82
N LEU A 65 -7.48 -10.13 8.54
CA LEU A 65 -6.67 -9.63 7.42
C LEU A 65 -6.20 -8.18 7.63
N TRP A 66 -7.01 -7.36 8.32
CA TRP A 66 -6.66 -5.98 8.65
C TRP A 66 -5.36 -5.85 9.46
N LEU A 67 -4.93 -6.88 10.20
CA LEU A 67 -3.65 -6.90 10.91
C LEU A 67 -2.45 -6.84 9.95
N ASN A 68 -2.60 -7.35 8.72
CA ASN A 68 -1.60 -7.23 7.68
C ASN A 68 -1.81 -5.94 6.90
N GLU A 69 -2.95 -5.84 6.20
CA GLU A 69 -3.21 -4.76 5.24
C GLU A 69 -3.34 -3.39 5.90
N GLY A 70 -4.03 -3.31 7.05
CA GLY A 70 -4.20 -2.05 7.77
C GLY A 70 -2.88 -1.51 8.30
N PHE A 71 -2.02 -2.38 8.83
CA PHE A 71 -0.68 -2.00 9.29
C PHE A 71 0.25 -1.64 8.12
N ALA A 72 0.24 -2.41 7.04
CA ALA A 72 1.04 -2.13 5.86
C ALA A 72 0.68 -0.77 5.24
N THR A 73 -0.62 -0.48 5.08
CA THR A 73 -1.11 0.82 4.60
C THR A 73 -0.67 1.94 5.55
N TRP A 74 -0.86 1.80 6.85
CA TRP A 74 -0.46 2.87 7.78
C TRP A 74 1.06 3.10 7.78
N MET A 75 1.85 2.02 7.77
CA MET A 75 3.31 2.08 7.75
C MET A 75 3.85 2.67 6.45
N SER A 76 3.17 2.45 5.32
CA SER A 76 3.61 2.99 4.03
C SER A 76 3.58 4.52 4.03
N TYR A 77 2.49 5.12 4.52
CA TYR A 77 2.38 6.57 4.70
C TYR A 77 3.39 7.11 5.71
N LEU A 78 3.58 6.43 6.85
CA LEU A 78 4.59 6.82 7.83
C LEU A 78 6.00 6.82 7.24
N ALA A 79 6.36 5.77 6.51
CA ALA A 79 7.69 5.63 5.91
C ALA A 79 7.92 6.65 4.80
N VAL A 80 6.93 6.85 3.91
CA VAL A 80 7.02 7.85 2.83
C VAL A 80 7.11 9.26 3.39
N ASP A 81 6.36 9.61 4.43
CA ASP A 81 6.46 10.92 5.09
C ASP A 81 7.85 11.14 5.72
N GLY A 82 8.43 10.10 6.31
CA GLY A 82 9.78 10.17 6.87
C GLY A 82 10.89 10.30 5.81
N LEU A 83 10.70 9.71 4.63
CA LEU A 83 11.66 9.76 3.52
C LEU A 83 11.52 11.02 2.65
N PHE A 84 10.29 11.48 2.45
CA PHE A 84 9.91 12.59 1.55
C PHE A 84 8.92 13.54 2.24
N PRO A 85 9.31 14.20 3.34
CA PRO A 85 8.40 15.04 4.14
C PRO A 85 7.80 16.22 3.35
N GLU A 86 8.47 16.66 2.28
CA GLU A 86 7.98 17.71 1.40
C GLU A 86 6.72 17.33 0.60
N TRP A 87 6.45 16.03 0.43
CA TRP A 87 5.26 15.54 -0.27
C TRP A 87 3.99 15.68 0.55
N LYS A 88 4.09 15.80 1.88
CA LYS A 88 2.96 15.89 2.81
C LYS A 88 1.92 14.79 2.56
N ILE A 89 2.41 13.55 2.46
CA ILE A 89 1.64 12.40 1.97
C ILE A 89 0.39 12.09 2.84
N TRP A 90 0.42 12.44 4.13
CA TRP A 90 -0.74 12.32 5.02
C TRP A 90 -1.97 13.11 4.57
N SER A 91 -1.80 14.17 3.77
CA SER A 91 -2.94 14.86 3.17
C SER A 91 -3.72 13.98 2.21
N GLN A 92 -3.04 13.04 1.53
CA GLN A 92 -3.66 12.04 0.66
C GLN A 92 -4.32 10.92 1.48
N PHE A 93 -3.71 10.51 2.60
CA PHE A 93 -4.31 9.53 3.52
C PHE A 93 -5.70 9.96 4.01
N LEU A 94 -5.89 11.25 4.30
CA LEU A 94 -7.19 11.78 4.70
C LEU A 94 -8.27 11.61 3.61
N HIS A 95 -7.88 11.65 2.34
CA HIS A 95 -8.78 11.39 1.24
C HIS A 95 -9.24 9.93 1.23
N GLU A 96 -8.29 8.99 1.41
CA GLU A 96 -8.61 7.56 1.50
C GLU A 96 -9.52 7.24 2.70
N CYS A 97 -9.31 7.87 3.85
CA CYS A 97 -10.22 7.75 4.99
C CYS A 97 -11.63 8.23 4.64
N THR A 98 -11.77 9.27 3.82
CA THR A 98 -13.08 9.79 3.41
C THR A 98 -13.80 8.78 2.50
N ASP A 99 -13.06 8.14 1.59
CA ASP A 99 -13.61 7.07 0.74
C ASP A 99 -14.00 5.84 1.55
N ALA A 100 -13.18 5.45 2.54
CA ALA A 100 -13.49 4.38 3.46
C ALA A 100 -14.77 4.68 4.26
N LEU A 101 -14.90 5.89 4.83
CA LEU A 101 -16.10 6.32 5.56
C LEU A 101 -17.35 6.35 4.66
N ARG A 102 -17.20 6.68 3.38
CA ARG A 102 -18.31 6.65 2.42
C ARG A 102 -18.83 5.23 2.21
N LEU A 103 -17.94 4.24 2.10
CA LEU A 103 -18.30 2.83 1.98
C LEU A 103 -18.84 2.28 3.31
N ASP A 104 -18.24 2.68 4.43
CA ASP A 104 -18.62 2.22 5.77
C ASP A 104 -20.00 2.75 6.21
N GLY A 105 -20.45 3.88 5.64
CA GLY A 105 -21.79 4.41 5.84
C GLY A 105 -22.91 3.63 5.14
N LEU A 106 -22.60 2.62 4.31
CA LEU A 106 -23.59 1.80 3.63
C LEU A 106 -24.15 0.71 4.54
N ALA A 107 -25.40 0.32 4.31
CA ALA A 107 -26.02 -0.77 5.08
C ALA A 107 -25.35 -2.13 4.83
N GLU A 108 -24.72 -2.27 3.66
CA GLU A 108 -23.96 -3.44 3.22
C GLU A 108 -22.50 -3.43 3.70
N SER A 109 -22.09 -2.44 4.50
CA SER A 109 -20.77 -2.46 5.15
C SER A 109 -20.63 -3.68 6.07
N HIS A 110 -19.40 -3.92 6.51
CA HIS A 110 -19.07 -4.99 7.43
C HIS A 110 -18.13 -4.46 8.52
N PRO A 111 -18.11 -5.10 9.70
CA PRO A 111 -17.06 -4.86 10.68
C PRO A 111 -15.67 -5.09 10.06
N ILE A 112 -14.64 -4.52 10.68
CA ILE A 112 -13.25 -4.73 10.24
C ILE A 112 -12.78 -6.19 10.41
N GLU A 113 -13.46 -6.96 11.27
CA GLU A 113 -13.26 -8.40 11.50
C GLU A 113 -14.19 -9.28 10.65
#